data_AF-A0A937PPC1-F1
#
_entry.id   AF-A0A937PPC1-F1
#
_cell.length_a   1.000
_cell.length_b   1.000
_cell.length_c   1.000
_cell.angle_alpha   90.00
_cell.angle_beta   90.00
_cell.angle_gamma   90.00
#
_symmetry.space_group_name_H-M   'P 1'
#
loop_
_entity.id
_entity.type
_entity.pdbx_description
1 polymer ?
#
loop_
_entity_poly.entity_id
_entity_poly.type
_entity_poly.pdbx_seq_one_letter_code
_entity_poly.pdbx_strand_id
1 'polypeptide(L)' 'MAEYAVIFDMDGVLVDSYRAHFESWRRLVRLHGLDVTERQFSESFGQTSRDII' A
#
# COMPACT_ATOMS: atom_id res chain seq x y z
N MET A 1 23.90 -14.22 29.18
CA MET A 1 23.68 -13.12 28.21
C MET A 1 22.20 -13.06 27.93
N ALA A 2 21.60 -11.87 27.81
CA ALA A 2 20.19 -11.77 27.41
C ALA A 2 20.09 -11.94 25.88
N GLU A 3 19.13 -12.76 25.43
CA GLU A 3 18.80 -12.87 24.01
C GLU A 3 17.76 -11.82 23.63
N TYR A 4 18.02 -11.12 22.52
CA TYR A 4 17.09 -10.13 21.96
C TYR A 4 16.46 -10.68 20.68
N ALA A 5 15.21 -10.32 20.45
CA ALA A 5 14.50 -10.57 19.19
C ALA A 5 13.89 -9.28 18.67
N VAL A 6 13.79 -9.16 17.35
CA VAL A 6 13.18 -8.02 16.66
C VAL A 6 12.14 -8.56 15.67
N ILE A 7 11.00 -7.89 15.59
CA ILE A 7 9.96 -8.16 14.61
C ILE A 7 10.02 -7.05 13.57
N PHE A 8 9.98 -7.44 12.30
CA PHE A 8 9.89 -6.51 11.17
C PHE A 8 8.51 -6.63 10.55
N ASP A 9 7.95 -5.46 10.22
CA ASP A 9 6.82 -5.39 9.31
C ASP A 9 7.26 -5.74 7.88
N MET A 10 6.33 -6.01 6.98
CA MET A 10 6.63 -6.43 5.62
C MET A 10 6.63 -5.25 4.65
N ASP A 11 5.47 -4.62 4.45
CA ASP A 11 5.26 -3.54 3.49
C ASP A 11 5.95 -2.25 3.94
N GLY A 12 6.80 -1.69 3.09
CA GLY A 12 7.57 -0.48 3.41
C GLY A 12 8.72 -0.70 4.40
N VAL A 13 8.95 -1.93 4.88
CA VAL A 13 10.08 -2.28 5.78
C VAL A 13 10.98 -3.34 5.15
N LEU A 14 10.45 -4.54 4.88
CA LEU A 14 11.19 -5.60 4.19
C LEU A 14 11.06 -5.50 2.68
N VAL A 15 9.94 -4.95 2.18
CA VAL A 15 9.63 -4.84 0.76
C VAL A 15 9.19 -3.41 0.42
N ASP A 16 9.81 -2.80 -0.58
CA ASP A 16 9.29 -1.58 -1.21
C ASP A 16 8.09 -1.92 -2.12
N SER A 17 6.92 -2.04 -1.50
CA SER A 17 5.69 -2.49 -2.16
C SER A 17 4.84 -1.34 -2.72
N TYR A 18 5.19 -0.08 -2.43
CA TYR A 18 4.36 1.10 -2.76
C TYR A 18 3.92 1.12 -4.24
N ARG A 19 4.88 0.99 -5.15
CA ARG A 19 4.60 1.07 -6.60
C ARG A 19 3.77 -0.12 -7.09
N ALA A 20 3.98 -1.30 -6.52
CA ALA A 20 3.19 -2.48 -6.87
C ALA A 20 1.72 -2.30 -6.45
N HIS A 21 1.47 -1.73 -5.27
CA HIS A 21 0.11 -1.40 -4.83
C HIS A 21 -0.54 -0.33 -5.72
N PHE A 22 0.18 0.76 -6.04
CA PHE A 22 -0.34 1.81 -6.93
C PHE A 22 -0.75 1.24 -8.29
N GLU A 23 0.10 0.46 -8.94
CA GLU A 23 -0.19 -0.16 -10.23
C GLU A 23 -1.37 -1.14 -10.17
N SER A 24 -1.47 -1.91 -9.08
CA SER A 24 -2.61 -2.81 -8.86
C SER A 24 -3.94 -2.06 -8.78
N TRP A 25 -3.99 -1.00 -7.95
CA TRP A 25 -5.17 -0.15 -7.82
C TRP A 25 -5.51 0.58 -9.12
N ARG A 26 -4.52 1.12 -9.81
CA ARG A 26 -4.71 1.79 -11.09
C ARG A 26 -5.28 0.85 -12.16
N ARG A 27 -4.84 -0.40 -12.19
CA ARG A 27 -5.41 -1.44 -13.08
C ARG A 27 -6.87 -1.73 -12.71
N LEU A 28 -7.17 -1.89 -11.42
CA LEU A 28 -8.53 -2.15 -10.95
C LEU A 28 -9.50 -1.05 -11.37
N VAL A 29 -9.21 0.21 -11.05
CA VAL A 29 -10.14 1.32 -11.34
C VAL A 29 -10.35 1.51 -12.84
N ARG A 30 -9.33 1.22 -13.67
CA ARG A 30 -9.43 1.26 -15.13
C ARG A 30 -10.39 0.22 -15.70
N LEU A 31 -10.53 -0.95 -15.07
CA LEU A 31 -11.54 -1.93 -15.45
C LEU A 31 -12.97 -1.38 -15.29
N HIS A 32 -13.15 -0.37 -14.44
CA HIS A 32 -14.42 0.32 -14.21
C HIS A 32 -14.53 1.66 -14.95
N GLY A 33 -13.62 1.96 -15.88
CA GLY A 33 -13.62 3.23 -16.63
C GLY A 33 -13.19 4.45 -15.82
N LEU A 34 -12.56 4.23 -14.66
CA LEU A 34 -12.02 5.27 -13.79
C LEU A 34 -10.48 5.35 -13.93
N ASP A 35 -9.88 6.44 -13.47
CA ASP A 35 -8.42 6.56 -13.32
C ASP A 35 -8.10 7.11 -11.94
N VAL A 36 -6.91 6.78 -11.44
CA VAL A 36 -6.42 7.24 -10.14
C VAL A 36 -5.00 7.76 -10.31
N THR A 37 -4.75 8.96 -9.82
CA THR A 37 -3.41 9.55 -9.80
C THR A 37 -2.61 9.00 -8.63
N GLU A 38 -1.29 8.99 -8.75
CA GLU A 38 -0.40 8.57 -7.65
C GLU A 38 -0.61 9.42 -6.39
N ARG A 39 -0.91 10.72 -6.56
CA ARG A 39 -1.25 11.61 -5.45
C ARG A 39 -2.50 11.14 -4.70
N GLN A 40 -3.60 10.89 -5.41
CA GLN A 40 -4.85 10.40 -4.81
C GLN A 40 -4.65 9.04 -4.12
N PHE A 41 -3.83 8.16 -4.72
CA PHE A 41 -3.48 6.89 -4.10
C PHE A 41 -2.68 7.08 -2.81
N SER A 42 -1.69 7.98 -2.81
CA SER A 42 -0.83 8.24 -1.66
C SER A 42 -1.60 8.77 -0.44
N GLU A 43 -2.71 9.48 -0.65
CA GLU A 43 -3.57 10.03 0.41
C GLU A 43 -4.27 8.93 1.22
N SER A 44 -4.40 7.71 0.68
CA SER A 44 -5.08 6.58 1.33
C SER A 44 -4.18 5.35 1.56
N PHE A 45 -2.97 5.34 1.01
CA PHE A 45 -2.07 4.19 1.11
C PHE A 45 -1.68 3.88 2.56
N GLY A 46 -1.75 2.59 2.94
CA GLY A 46 -1.46 2.11 4.30
C GLY A 46 -2.62 2.26 5.29
N GLN A 47 -3.73 2.90 4.91
CA GLN A 47 -4.93 2.98 5.75
C GLN A 47 -5.79 1.72 5.62
N THR A 48 -6.59 1.42 6.63
CA THR A 48 -7.52 0.29 6.55
C THR A 48 -8.65 0.64 5.59
N SER A 49 -9.16 -0.34 4.83
CA SER A 49 -10.22 -0.09 3.85
C SER A 49 -11.48 0.55 4.44
N ARG A 50 -11.74 0.32 5.74
CA ARG A 50 -12.86 0.94 6.47
C ARG A 50 -12.71 2.46 6.60
N ASP A 51 -11.49 2.97 6.58
CA ASP A 51 -11.20 4.39 6.79
C ASP A 51 -11.25 5.18 5.47
N ILE A 52 -11.32 4.50 4.32
CA ILE A 52 -11.17 5.10 2.98
C ILE A 52 -12.31 4.80 1.99
N ILE A 53 -13.27 3.92 2.35
CA ILE A 53 -14.47 3.58 1.57
C ILE A 53 -15.71 4.07 2.31
#